data_AF-A0AAJ0GV56-F1
#
_entry.id   AF-A0AAJ0GV56-F1
#
_cell.length_a   1.000
_cell.length_b   1.000
_cell.length_c   1.000
_cell.angle_alpha   90.00
_cell.angle_beta   90.00
_cell.angle_gamma   90.00
#
_symmetry.space_group_name_H-M   'P 1'
#
loop_
_entity.id
_entity.type
_entity.pdbx_description
1 polymer ?
#
loop_
_entity_poly.entity_id
_entity_poly.type
_entity_poly.pdbx_seq_one_letter_code
_entity_poly.pdbx_strand_id
1 'polypeptide(L)'
;MAPPPSADLPLVQRFQRIATTLQFSWFMGHAALLLCVFRYSFSWLRMNYYGGMAQFCYRFAFISAAATYAIVVYKTWRARQKTGAKQPGGVVGYLADENVQYLAMALIWLFMPQYPLALVPYAIYSTFHVATYIRATLIPTIIPPQKINPPEGASPNAKPQYAAHPGSEAIGAFVKRYYDSSMSVVASLEILLWIRLLLSAVLFQRRSWILLGIYTAFLRARFAQSSHVQSSFGQLEARIDNLIGAQGTPPVARQVWDGVKGTARQFHTATDVNKYVNGAAAPKKTS
;
A
#
# COMPACT_ATOMS: atom_id res chain seq x y z
N MET A 1 3.09 -8.83 15.36
CA MET A 1 4.52 -9.15 15.11
C MET A 1 4.96 -10.18 16.13
N ALA A 2 5.97 -11.01 15.83
CA ALA A 2 6.53 -11.90 16.85
C ALA A 2 7.14 -11.06 17.99
N PRO A 3 7.06 -11.51 19.26
CA PRO A 3 7.71 -10.81 20.35
C PRO A 3 9.23 -10.76 20.14
N PRO A 4 9.93 -9.72 20.63
CA PRO A 4 11.38 -9.66 20.52
C PRO A 4 12.03 -10.83 21.26
N PRO A 5 13.21 -11.29 20.82
CA PRO A 5 13.98 -12.32 21.52
C PRO A 5 14.27 -11.93 22.98
N SER A 6 14.44 -12.93 23.86
CA SER A 6 14.79 -12.65 25.27
C SER A 6 16.07 -11.81 25.37
N ALA A 7 16.06 -10.85 26.29
CA ALA A 7 17.19 -9.99 26.62
C ALA A 7 18.40 -10.77 27.16
N ASP A 8 18.15 -11.94 27.76
CA ASP A 8 19.18 -12.79 28.40
C ASP A 8 20.10 -13.46 27.38
N LEU A 9 19.75 -13.41 26.10
CA LEU A 9 20.53 -14.05 25.04
C LEU A 9 21.64 -13.12 24.53
N PRO A 10 22.81 -13.67 24.16
CA PRO A 10 23.82 -12.94 23.41
C PRO A 10 23.23 -12.30 22.16
N LEU A 11 23.72 -11.11 21.80
CA LEU A 11 23.20 -10.32 20.67
C LEU A 11 23.14 -11.13 19.36
N VAL A 12 24.17 -11.93 19.08
CA VAL A 12 24.23 -12.79 17.89
C VAL A 12 23.07 -13.78 17.86
N GLN A 13 22.74 -14.42 18.99
CA GLN A 13 21.63 -15.37 19.06
C GLN A 13 20.27 -14.66 18.92
N ARG A 14 20.12 -13.45 19.45
CA ARG A 14 18.92 -12.63 19.25
C ARG A 14 18.72 -12.31 17.76
N PHE A 15 19.80 -11.92 17.07
CA PHE A 15 19.77 -11.68 15.62
C PHE A 15 19.44 -12.93 14.81
N GLN A 16 20.08 -14.05 15.11
CA GLN A 16 19.80 -15.33 14.45
C GLN A 16 18.30 -15.69 14.55
N ARG A 17 17.70 -15.50 15.73
CA ARG A 17 16.27 -15.78 15.95
C ARG A 17 15.35 -14.91 15.10
N ILE A 18 15.66 -13.63 14.88
CA ILE A 18 14.83 -12.79 14.00
C ILE A 18 15.12 -13.07 12.53
N ALA A 19 16.38 -13.36 12.17
CA ALA A 19 16.82 -13.58 10.80
C ALA A 19 16.15 -14.80 10.14
N THR A 20 15.80 -15.82 10.91
CA THR A 20 15.10 -17.02 10.43
C THR A 20 13.59 -16.82 10.26
N THR A 21 13.06 -15.62 10.52
CA THR A 21 11.63 -15.36 10.41
C THR A 21 11.23 -14.84 9.04
N LEU A 22 10.05 -15.24 8.55
CA LEU A 22 9.44 -14.62 7.37
C LEU A 22 9.25 -13.11 7.52
N GLN A 23 9.09 -12.60 8.74
CA GLN A 23 8.96 -11.17 9.00
C GLN A 23 10.25 -10.42 8.70
N PHE A 24 11.41 -11.02 8.97
CA PHE A 24 12.71 -10.45 8.60
C PHE A 24 12.94 -10.48 7.09
N SER A 25 12.59 -11.59 6.40
CA SER A 25 12.63 -11.62 4.93
C SER A 25 11.73 -10.55 4.30
N TRP A 26 10.54 -10.35 4.85
CA TRP A 26 9.62 -9.28 4.45
C TRP A 26 10.23 -7.88 4.67
N PHE A 27 10.89 -7.65 5.80
CA PHE A 27 11.62 -6.40 6.06
C PHE A 27 12.75 -6.17 5.05
N MET A 28 13.56 -7.19 4.78
CA MET A 28 14.67 -7.09 3.82
C MET A 28 14.16 -6.80 2.41
N GLY A 29 13.03 -7.38 2.00
CA GLY A 29 12.40 -7.06 0.71
C GLY A 29 11.99 -5.58 0.62
N HIS A 30 11.37 -5.01 1.65
CA HIS A 30 11.03 -3.58 1.66
C HIS A 30 12.27 -2.68 1.68
N ALA A 31 13.31 -3.03 2.45
CA ALA A 31 14.58 -2.29 2.46
C ALA A 31 15.27 -2.32 1.09
N ALA A 32 15.30 -3.48 0.43
CA ALA A 32 15.87 -3.63 -0.90
C ALA A 32 15.08 -2.86 -1.97
N LEU A 33 13.75 -2.84 -1.86
CA LEU A 33 12.88 -2.01 -2.70
C LEU A 33 13.25 -0.53 -2.56
N LEU A 34 13.34 -0.01 -1.32
CA LEU A 34 13.70 1.39 -1.07
C LEU A 34 15.08 1.74 -1.64
N LEU A 35 16.07 0.86 -1.47
CA LEU A 35 17.40 1.05 -2.03
C LEU A 35 17.36 1.12 -3.57
N CYS A 36 16.58 0.24 -4.21
CA CYS A 36 16.42 0.24 -5.66
C CYS A 36 15.68 1.49 -6.17
N VAL A 37 14.63 1.93 -5.48
CA VAL A 37 13.91 3.17 -5.83
C VAL A 37 14.82 4.38 -5.67
N PHE A 38 15.58 4.45 -4.57
CA PHE A 38 16.58 5.49 -4.36
C PHE A 38 17.64 5.51 -5.46
N ARG A 39 18.18 4.34 -5.84
CA ARG A 39 19.15 4.26 -6.94
C ARG A 39 18.53 4.60 -8.30
N TYR A 40 17.28 4.21 -8.53
CA TYR A 40 16.54 4.50 -9.76
C TYR A 40 16.29 6.00 -9.92
N SER A 41 16.05 6.75 -8.83
CA SER A 41 15.83 8.19 -8.87
C SER A 41 17.01 8.94 -9.51
N PHE A 42 18.27 8.53 -9.25
CA PHE A 42 19.44 9.10 -9.93
C PHE A 42 19.49 8.82 -11.43
N SER A 43 18.92 7.69 -11.87
CA SER A 43 18.80 7.40 -13.30
C SER A 43 17.72 8.27 -13.95
N TRP A 44 16.66 8.61 -13.20
CA TRP A 44 15.64 9.56 -13.61
C TRP A 44 16.20 10.99 -13.72
N LEU A 45 16.94 11.46 -12.71
CA LEU A 45 17.58 12.79 -12.72
C LEU A 45 18.56 12.98 -13.88
N ARG A 46 19.27 11.92 -14.27
CA ARG A 46 20.19 11.93 -15.43
C ARG A 46 19.50 11.65 -16.76
N MET A 47 18.17 11.57 -16.79
CA MET A 47 17.36 11.23 -17.98
C MET A 47 17.77 9.89 -18.65
N ASN A 48 18.41 8.99 -17.89
CA ASN A 48 18.87 7.68 -18.33
C ASN A 48 18.05 6.56 -17.68
N TYR A 49 16.73 6.66 -17.79
CA TYR A 49 15.78 5.78 -17.12
C TYR A 49 15.63 4.40 -17.79
N TYR A 50 16.21 4.21 -18.98
CA TYR A 50 16.28 2.93 -19.68
C TYR A 50 17.69 2.31 -19.73
N GLY A 51 18.71 2.92 -19.10
CA GLY A 51 20.03 2.32 -19.00
C GLY A 51 20.03 1.04 -18.14
N GLY A 52 21.02 0.15 -18.34
CA GLY A 52 21.04 -1.18 -17.70
C GLY A 52 20.81 -1.17 -16.18
N MET A 53 21.47 -0.26 -15.45
CA MET A 53 21.28 -0.14 -14.00
C MET A 53 19.89 0.41 -13.61
N ALA A 54 19.31 1.29 -14.43
CA ALA A 54 17.96 1.79 -14.20
C ALA A 54 16.93 0.66 -14.37
N GLN A 55 17.06 -0.12 -15.45
CA GLN A 55 16.21 -1.28 -15.68
C GLN A 55 16.36 -2.30 -14.55
N PHE A 56 17.60 -2.61 -14.15
CA PHE A 56 17.86 -3.52 -13.03
C PHE A 56 17.16 -3.04 -11.75
N CYS A 57 17.37 -1.79 -11.32
CA CYS A 57 16.72 -1.26 -10.12
C CYS A 57 15.20 -1.26 -10.23
N TYR A 58 14.62 -0.90 -11.38
CA TYR A 58 13.18 -0.91 -11.59
C TYR A 58 12.61 -2.33 -11.44
N ARG A 59 13.19 -3.30 -12.14
CA ARG A 59 12.72 -4.70 -12.12
C ARG A 59 12.93 -5.31 -10.75
N PHE A 60 14.09 -5.09 -10.12
CA PHE A 60 14.39 -5.63 -8.80
C PHE A 60 13.51 -5.02 -7.69
N ALA A 61 13.13 -3.74 -7.81
CA ALA A 61 12.15 -3.12 -6.91
C ALA A 61 10.80 -3.84 -6.98
N PHE A 62 10.31 -4.19 -8.18
CA PHE A 62 9.05 -4.94 -8.33
C PHE A 62 9.16 -6.42 -7.97
N ILE A 63 10.32 -7.06 -8.14
CA ILE A 63 10.60 -8.40 -7.58
C ILE A 63 10.51 -8.33 -6.06
N SER A 64 11.14 -7.31 -5.45
CA SER A 64 11.11 -7.11 -4.01
C SER A 64 9.69 -6.85 -3.50
N ALA A 65 8.91 -6.01 -4.19
CA ALA A 65 7.49 -5.79 -3.89
C ALA A 65 6.67 -7.07 -3.99
N ALA A 66 6.82 -7.83 -5.08
CA ALA A 66 6.11 -9.09 -5.24
C ALA A 66 6.46 -10.08 -4.13
N ALA A 67 7.74 -10.18 -3.75
CA ALA A 67 8.16 -11.03 -2.64
C ALA A 67 7.54 -10.61 -1.30
N THR A 68 7.51 -9.31 -0.97
CA THR A 68 6.94 -8.85 0.30
C THR A 68 5.43 -9.06 0.37
N TYR A 69 4.69 -8.72 -0.69
CA TYR A 69 3.25 -8.98 -0.73
C TYR A 69 2.92 -10.48 -0.77
N ALA A 70 3.71 -11.31 -1.46
CA ALA A 70 3.54 -12.76 -1.43
C ALA A 70 3.69 -13.33 -0.02
N ILE A 71 4.65 -12.84 0.78
CA ILE A 71 4.79 -13.23 2.19
C ILE A 71 3.54 -12.86 2.99
N VAL A 72 2.97 -11.67 2.78
CA VAL A 72 1.75 -11.24 3.49
C VAL A 72 0.56 -12.12 3.11
N VAL A 73 0.34 -12.33 1.81
CA VAL A 73 -0.74 -13.20 1.29
C VAL A 73 -0.60 -14.62 1.86
N TYR A 74 0.61 -15.18 1.82
CA TYR A 74 0.90 -16.51 2.37
C TYR A 74 0.59 -16.60 3.86
N LYS A 75 1.00 -15.60 4.65
CA LYS A 75 0.75 -15.57 6.10
C LYS A 75 -0.75 -15.49 6.41
N THR A 76 -1.49 -14.65 5.69
CA THR A 76 -2.94 -14.50 5.86
C THR A 76 -3.67 -15.81 5.51
N TRP A 77 -3.30 -16.44 4.40
CA TRP A 77 -3.84 -17.74 3.99
C TRP A 77 -3.51 -18.84 5.00
N ARG A 78 -2.25 -18.97 5.42
CA ARG A 78 -1.83 -19.98 6.39
C ARG A 78 -2.47 -19.78 7.76
N ALA A 79 -2.70 -18.55 8.19
CA ALA A 79 -3.41 -18.25 9.43
C ALA A 79 -4.86 -18.78 9.40
N ARG A 80 -5.57 -18.56 8.27
CA ARG A 80 -6.94 -19.07 8.08
C ARG A 80 -7.01 -20.59 8.04
N GLN A 81 -6.04 -21.24 7.38
CA GLN A 81 -5.96 -22.71 7.38
C GLN A 81 -5.81 -23.30 8.78
N LYS A 82 -4.99 -22.66 9.64
CA LYS A 82 -4.80 -23.11 11.02
C LYS A 82 -6.07 -23.03 11.87
N THR A 83 -6.95 -22.08 11.59
CA THR A 83 -8.21 -21.88 12.32
C THR A 83 -9.40 -22.57 11.65
N GLY A 84 -9.21 -23.21 10.49
CA GLY A 84 -10.30 -23.76 9.68
C GLY A 84 -11.23 -22.70 9.06
N ALA A 85 -10.88 -21.41 9.15
CA ALA A 85 -11.69 -20.33 8.61
C ALA A 85 -11.61 -20.28 7.08
N LYS A 86 -12.75 -20.18 6.39
CA LYS A 86 -12.81 -19.95 4.94
C LYS A 86 -12.77 -18.46 4.64
N GLN A 87 -12.25 -18.09 3.46
CA GLN A 87 -12.28 -16.71 2.98
C GLN A 87 -13.72 -16.31 2.62
N PRO A 88 -14.28 -15.24 3.21
CA PRO A 88 -15.59 -14.73 2.81
C PRO A 88 -15.59 -14.38 1.33
N GLY A 89 -16.63 -14.79 0.57
CA GLY A 89 -16.69 -14.60 -0.88
C GLY A 89 -15.78 -15.52 -1.71
N GLY A 90 -15.15 -16.54 -1.10
CA GLY A 90 -14.37 -17.55 -1.80
C GLY A 90 -13.21 -16.95 -2.61
N VAL A 91 -13.13 -17.31 -3.89
CA VAL A 91 -12.08 -16.81 -4.82
C VAL A 91 -12.20 -15.29 -5.01
N VAL A 92 -13.42 -14.76 -5.14
CA VAL A 92 -13.67 -13.32 -5.29
C VAL A 92 -13.18 -12.57 -4.05
N GLY A 93 -13.34 -13.16 -2.86
CA GLY A 93 -12.82 -12.61 -1.62
C GLY A 93 -11.29 -12.52 -1.56
N TYR A 94 -10.56 -13.40 -2.25
CA TYR A 94 -9.11 -13.27 -2.38
C TYR A 94 -8.71 -12.18 -3.38
N LEU A 95 -9.43 -12.05 -4.49
CA LEU A 95 -9.20 -10.97 -5.46
C LEU A 95 -9.58 -9.58 -4.90
N ALA A 96 -10.50 -9.56 -3.93
CA ALA A 96 -10.85 -8.39 -3.15
C ALA A 96 -9.87 -8.12 -1.99
N ASP A 97 -8.84 -8.93 -1.76
CA ASP A 97 -7.83 -8.62 -0.74
C ASP A 97 -6.81 -7.61 -1.30
N GLU A 98 -6.60 -6.50 -0.59
CA GLU A 98 -5.69 -5.44 -1.04
C GLU A 98 -4.25 -5.95 -1.25
N ASN A 99 -3.78 -6.91 -0.44
CA ASN A 99 -2.42 -7.43 -0.56
C ASN A 99 -2.29 -8.30 -1.82
N VAL A 100 -3.34 -9.03 -2.18
CA VAL A 100 -3.39 -9.80 -3.43
C VAL A 100 -3.41 -8.86 -4.63
N GLN A 101 -4.16 -7.76 -4.54
CA GLN A 101 -4.21 -6.73 -5.60
C GLN A 101 -2.84 -6.08 -5.81
N TYR A 102 -2.15 -5.67 -4.74
CA TYR A 102 -0.79 -5.14 -4.83
C TYR A 102 0.22 -6.19 -5.30
N LEU A 103 0.10 -7.46 -4.89
CA LEU A 103 0.94 -8.53 -5.43
C LEU A 103 0.77 -8.65 -6.95
N ALA A 104 -0.48 -8.72 -7.43
CA ALA A 104 -0.79 -8.81 -8.84
C ALA A 104 -0.23 -7.61 -9.60
N MET A 105 -0.42 -6.40 -9.09
CA MET A 105 0.11 -5.18 -9.70
C MET A 105 1.64 -5.16 -9.73
N ALA A 106 2.32 -5.62 -8.67
CA ALA A 106 3.77 -5.70 -8.66
C ALA A 106 4.30 -6.62 -9.79
N LEU A 107 3.64 -7.77 -10.00
CA LEU A 107 3.96 -8.68 -11.10
C LEU A 107 3.66 -8.07 -12.47
N ILE A 108 2.55 -7.35 -12.63
CA ILE A 108 2.22 -6.66 -13.88
C ILE A 108 3.29 -5.62 -14.22
N TRP A 109 3.67 -4.77 -13.25
CA TRP A 109 4.72 -3.77 -13.45
C TRP A 109 6.09 -4.39 -13.73
N LEU A 110 6.37 -5.58 -13.17
CA LEU A 110 7.59 -6.31 -13.44
C LEU A 110 7.74 -6.71 -14.91
N PHE A 111 6.66 -7.02 -15.63
CA PHE A 111 6.72 -7.49 -17.03
C PHE A 111 6.29 -6.45 -18.08
N MET A 112 5.60 -5.38 -17.65
CA MET A 112 5.14 -4.31 -18.52
C MET A 112 6.23 -3.27 -18.79
N PRO A 113 6.04 -2.34 -19.76
CA PRO A 113 6.94 -1.20 -19.95
C PRO A 113 7.13 -0.42 -18.65
N GLN A 114 8.25 0.29 -18.50
CA GLN A 114 8.56 0.98 -17.25
C GLN A 114 7.65 2.20 -17.05
N TYR A 115 6.88 2.18 -15.97
CA TYR A 115 6.14 3.33 -15.46
C TYR A 115 6.75 3.75 -14.13
N PRO A 116 7.67 4.74 -14.10
CA PRO A 116 8.34 5.20 -12.88
C PRO A 116 7.37 5.57 -11.75
N LEU A 117 6.25 6.21 -12.11
CA LEU A 117 5.22 6.62 -11.17
C LEU A 117 4.63 5.43 -10.38
N ALA A 118 4.62 4.23 -10.96
CA ALA A 118 4.15 3.02 -10.31
C ALA A 118 5.03 2.59 -9.12
N LEU A 119 6.29 3.02 -9.03
CA LEU A 119 7.17 2.72 -7.90
C LEU A 119 6.78 3.50 -6.64
N VAL A 120 6.18 4.69 -6.80
CA VAL A 120 6.02 5.65 -5.70
C VAL A 120 5.08 5.14 -4.59
N PRO A 121 3.90 4.58 -4.89
CA PRO A 121 3.05 3.97 -3.87
C PRO A 121 3.77 2.88 -3.06
N TYR A 122 4.48 1.97 -3.75
CA TYR A 122 5.24 0.89 -3.10
C TYR A 122 6.38 1.42 -2.22
N ALA A 123 7.05 2.49 -2.63
CA ALA A 123 8.09 3.14 -1.84
C ALA A 123 7.51 3.76 -0.55
N ILE A 124 6.34 4.40 -0.63
CA ILE A 124 5.66 4.97 0.53
C ILE A 124 5.29 3.85 1.52
N TYR A 125 4.61 2.80 1.07
CA TYR A 125 4.29 1.64 1.93
C TYR A 125 5.55 1.03 2.55
N SER A 126 6.60 0.82 1.74
CA SER A 126 7.86 0.24 2.21
C SER A 126 8.53 1.08 3.28
N THR A 127 8.44 2.42 3.20
CA THR A 127 8.98 3.33 4.21
C THR A 127 8.33 3.09 5.58
N PHE A 128 7.00 3.01 5.64
CA PHE A 128 6.29 2.75 6.90
C PHE A 128 6.51 1.32 7.42
N HIS A 129 6.60 0.35 6.53
CA HIS A 129 6.89 -1.04 6.87
C HIS A 129 8.29 -1.22 7.47
N VAL A 130 9.31 -0.62 6.85
CA VAL A 130 10.68 -0.57 7.37
C VAL A 130 10.72 0.15 8.71
N ALA A 131 10.12 1.33 8.82
CA ALA A 131 10.08 2.10 10.06
C ALA A 131 9.43 1.31 11.20
N THR A 132 8.28 0.68 10.95
CA THR A 132 7.56 -0.08 11.97
C THR A 132 8.33 -1.33 12.38
N TYR A 133 8.99 -2.04 11.45
CA TYR A 133 9.83 -3.18 11.79
C TYR A 133 11.05 -2.76 12.62
N ILE A 134 11.70 -1.65 12.27
CA ILE A 134 12.82 -1.11 13.04
C ILE A 134 12.37 -0.82 14.48
N ARG A 135 11.26 -0.10 14.63
CA ARG A 135 10.69 0.26 15.94
C ARG A 135 10.31 -0.96 16.76
N ALA A 136 9.55 -1.88 16.19
CA ALA A 136 8.90 -2.96 16.93
C ALA A 136 9.76 -4.22 17.09
N THR A 137 10.81 -4.39 16.28
CA THR A 137 11.61 -5.62 16.27
C THR A 137 13.10 -5.33 16.33
N LEU A 138 13.65 -4.50 15.44
CA LEU A 138 15.10 -4.33 15.35
C LEU A 138 15.68 -3.61 16.58
N ILE A 139 15.09 -2.49 16.99
CA ILE A 139 15.54 -1.73 18.17
C ILE A 139 15.49 -2.60 19.43
N PRO A 140 14.35 -3.24 19.80
CA PRO A 140 14.30 -4.12 20.97
C PRO A 140 15.24 -5.34 20.87
N THR A 141 15.56 -5.80 19.66
CA THR A 141 16.51 -6.91 19.47
C THR A 141 17.94 -6.49 19.79
N ILE A 142 18.32 -5.26 19.44
CA ILE A 142 19.68 -4.73 19.70
C ILE A 142 19.78 -4.23 21.14
N ILE A 143 18.83 -3.42 21.55
CA ILE A 143 18.75 -2.72 22.84
C ILE A 143 17.47 -3.19 23.54
N PRO A 144 17.55 -4.24 24.40
CA PRO A 144 16.37 -4.76 25.07
C PRO A 144 15.72 -3.72 25.99
N PRO A 145 14.39 -3.67 26.06
CA PRO A 145 13.69 -2.73 26.94
C PRO A 145 14.09 -2.97 28.39
N GLN A 146 14.47 -1.91 29.08
CA GLN A 146 14.81 -1.97 30.51
C GLN A 146 13.52 -2.00 31.33
N LYS A 147 13.41 -2.95 32.25
CA LYS A 147 12.27 -3.02 33.18
C LYS A 147 12.29 -1.78 34.08
N ILE A 148 11.17 -1.08 34.16
CA ILE A 148 10.98 0.00 35.12
C ILE A 148 10.54 -0.66 36.42
N ASN A 149 11.25 -0.36 37.52
CA ASN A 149 10.84 -0.80 38.84
C ASN A 149 9.47 -0.19 39.16
N PRO A 150 8.49 -0.99 39.62
CA PRO A 150 7.19 -0.46 40.00
C PRO A 150 7.36 0.61 41.09
N PRO A 151 6.57 1.69 41.07
CA PRO A 151 6.55 2.65 42.18
C PRO A 151 6.17 1.93 43.49
N GLU A 152 6.71 2.40 44.61
CA GLU A 152 6.37 1.88 45.94
C GLU A 152 4.84 1.97 46.15
N GLY A 153 4.19 0.83 46.42
CA GLY A 153 2.72 0.71 46.52
C GLY A 153 2.00 0.20 45.26
N ALA A 154 2.71 -0.16 44.19
CA ALA A 154 2.11 -0.78 43.02
C ALA A 154 1.49 -2.16 43.34
N SER A 155 0.35 -2.47 42.72
CA SER A 155 -0.32 -3.76 42.87
C SER A 155 0.64 -4.93 42.56
N PRO A 156 0.65 -6.02 43.37
CA PRO A 156 1.50 -7.19 43.13
C PRO A 156 1.29 -7.86 41.76
N ASN A 157 0.16 -7.58 41.10
CA ASN A 157 -0.19 -8.09 39.77
C ASN A 157 -0.02 -7.06 38.64
N ALA A 158 0.66 -5.93 38.88
CA ALA A 158 0.92 -4.95 37.83
C ALA A 158 1.80 -5.55 36.72
N LYS A 159 1.38 -5.36 35.46
CA LYS A 159 2.17 -5.81 34.31
C LYS A 159 3.52 -5.07 34.31
N PRO A 160 4.64 -5.77 34.02
CA PRO A 160 5.96 -5.13 33.96
C PRO A 160 5.94 -3.98 32.96
N GLN A 161 6.32 -2.79 33.42
CA GLN A 161 6.53 -1.63 32.56
C GLN A 161 7.98 -1.62 32.06
N TYR A 162 8.17 -1.13 30.84
CA TYR A 162 9.48 -1.05 30.22
C TYR A 162 9.73 0.36 29.72
N ALA A 163 10.96 0.85 29.90
CA ALA A 163 11.38 2.13 29.37
C ALA A 163 11.45 2.06 27.84
N ALA A 164 10.77 3.01 27.18
CA ALA A 164 10.80 3.11 25.74
C ALA A 164 12.13 3.72 25.27
N HIS A 165 12.76 3.12 24.26
CA HIS A 165 13.98 3.66 23.67
C HIS A 165 13.67 4.96 22.90
N PRO A 166 14.45 6.05 23.03
CA PRO A 166 14.18 7.33 22.36
C PRO A 166 13.98 7.21 20.85
N GLY A 167 14.77 6.35 20.19
CA GLY A 167 14.61 6.06 18.75
C GLY A 167 13.29 5.34 18.41
N SER A 168 12.79 4.47 19.29
CA SER A 168 11.48 3.82 19.10
C SER A 168 10.34 4.84 19.20
N GLU A 169 10.45 5.79 20.12
CA GLU A 169 9.49 6.89 20.26
C GLU A 169 9.54 7.84 19.08
N ALA A 170 10.73 8.24 18.62
CA ALA A 170 10.89 9.09 17.43
C ALA A 170 10.27 8.46 16.17
N ILE A 171 10.50 7.16 15.94
CA ILE A 171 9.88 6.45 14.83
C ILE A 171 8.36 6.36 15.03
N GLY A 172 7.90 6.12 16.25
CA GLY A 172 6.47 6.11 16.59
C GLY A 172 5.80 7.44 16.25
N ALA A 173 6.43 8.56 16.62
CA ALA A 173 5.98 9.90 16.31
C ALA A 173 5.98 10.18 14.80
N PHE A 174 7.03 9.75 14.09
CA PHE A 174 7.08 9.83 12.62
C PHE A 174 5.92 9.10 11.96
N VAL A 175 5.69 7.82 12.31
CA VAL A 175 4.59 7.03 11.75
C VAL A 175 3.25 7.70 12.06
N LYS A 176 3.01 8.08 13.32
CA LYS A 176 1.77 8.75 13.72
C LYS A 176 1.51 10.05 12.97
N ARG A 177 2.56 10.85 12.74
CA ARG A 177 2.44 12.17 12.10
C ARG A 177 2.20 12.08 10.60
N TYR A 178 2.83 11.14 9.91
CA TYR A 178 2.89 11.14 8.45
C TYR A 178 2.11 10.01 7.78
N TYR A 179 1.65 8.99 8.50
CA TYR A 179 0.98 7.84 7.89
C TYR A 179 -0.28 8.24 7.14
N ASP A 180 -1.21 8.94 7.80
CA ASP A 180 -2.51 9.31 7.24
C ASP A 180 -2.39 10.24 6.01
N SER A 181 -1.54 11.28 6.11
CA SER A 181 -1.26 12.17 4.99
C SER A 181 -0.58 11.44 3.82
N SER A 182 0.32 10.50 4.11
CA SER A 182 0.96 9.68 3.09
C SER A 182 -0.02 8.72 2.41
N MET A 183 -1.00 8.18 3.13
CA MET A 183 -2.06 7.35 2.51
C MET A 183 -2.94 8.17 1.56
N SER A 184 -3.19 9.45 1.88
CA SER A 184 -3.89 10.38 0.98
C SER A 184 -3.05 10.71 -0.26
N VAL A 185 -1.72 10.83 -0.11
CA VAL A 185 -0.80 10.98 -1.26
C VAL A 185 -0.80 9.72 -2.12
N VAL A 186 -0.76 8.52 -1.52
CA VAL A 186 -0.86 7.25 -2.26
C VAL A 186 -2.15 7.19 -3.07
N ALA A 187 -3.30 7.51 -2.49
CA ALA A 187 -4.57 7.55 -3.19
C ALA A 187 -4.54 8.51 -4.40
N SER A 188 -3.94 9.70 -4.23
CA SER A 188 -3.79 10.66 -5.32
C SER A 188 -2.84 10.16 -6.41
N LEU A 189 -1.76 9.47 -6.05
CA LEU A 189 -0.83 8.84 -6.98
C LEU A 189 -1.47 7.69 -7.77
N GLU A 190 -2.33 6.89 -7.13
CA GLU A 190 -3.07 5.83 -7.81
C GLU A 190 -4.00 6.41 -8.89
N ILE A 191 -4.74 7.48 -8.57
CA ILE A 191 -5.58 8.17 -9.55
C ILE A 191 -4.73 8.80 -10.66
N LEU A 192 -3.62 9.46 -10.31
CA LEU A 192 -2.70 10.05 -11.30
C LEU A 192 -2.11 8.99 -12.23
N LEU A 193 -1.78 7.81 -11.72
CA LEU A 193 -1.27 6.70 -12.52
C LEU A 193 -2.34 6.23 -13.51
N TRP A 194 -3.60 6.13 -13.09
CA TRP A 194 -4.71 5.82 -14.00
C TRP A 194 -4.87 6.87 -15.10
N ILE A 195 -4.83 8.16 -14.77
CA ILE A 195 -4.89 9.25 -15.76
C ILE A 195 -3.73 9.12 -16.76
N ARG A 196 -2.51 8.87 -16.28
CA ARG A 196 -1.33 8.67 -17.14
C ARG A 196 -1.48 7.46 -18.07
N LEU A 197 -2.09 6.37 -17.60
CA LEU A 197 -2.38 5.20 -18.43
C LEU A 197 -3.49 5.47 -19.44
N LEU A 198 -4.54 6.21 -19.06
CA LEU A 198 -5.60 6.63 -19.98
C LEU A 198 -5.03 7.46 -21.13
N LEU A 199 -4.19 8.45 -20.82
CA LEU A 199 -3.49 9.24 -21.85
C LEU A 199 -2.61 8.35 -22.74
N SER A 200 -1.93 7.35 -22.17
CA SER A 200 -1.17 6.37 -22.97
C SER A 200 -2.06 5.53 -23.90
N ALA A 201 -3.28 5.22 -23.48
CA ALA A 201 -4.26 4.45 -24.24
C ALA A 201 -4.85 5.27 -25.39
N VAL A 202 -5.24 6.51 -25.13
CA VAL A 202 -5.72 7.46 -26.15
C VAL A 202 -4.63 7.73 -27.20
N LEU A 203 -3.37 7.79 -26.78
CA LEU A 203 -2.23 7.93 -27.69
C LEU A 203 -1.75 6.59 -28.30
N PHE A 204 -2.52 5.50 -28.15
CA PHE A 204 -2.23 4.16 -28.69
C PHE A 204 -0.81 3.62 -28.41
N GLN A 205 -0.25 3.97 -27.25
CA GLN A 205 1.06 3.45 -26.84
C GLN A 205 1.02 1.93 -26.66
N ARG A 206 2.14 1.25 -26.88
CA ARG A 206 2.21 -0.22 -26.84
C ARG A 206 1.74 -0.76 -25.47
N ARG A 207 0.78 -1.69 -25.49
CA ARG A 207 0.17 -2.37 -24.32
C ARG A 207 -0.63 -1.45 -23.36
N SER A 208 -0.85 -0.18 -23.70
CA SER A 208 -1.53 0.77 -22.81
C SER A 208 -3.00 0.43 -22.56
N TRP A 209 -3.71 -0.08 -23.56
CA TRP A 209 -5.11 -0.53 -23.40
C TRP A 209 -5.25 -1.71 -22.41
N ILE A 210 -4.33 -2.68 -22.49
CA ILE A 210 -4.29 -3.81 -21.55
C ILE A 210 -4.02 -3.30 -20.14
N LEU A 211 -3.01 -2.43 -19.99
CA LEU A 211 -2.67 -1.82 -18.70
C LEU A 211 -3.81 -0.98 -18.14
N LEU A 212 -4.50 -0.20 -18.99
CA LEU A 212 -5.64 0.61 -18.58
C LEU A 212 -6.77 -0.27 -18.04
N GLY A 213 -7.12 -1.36 -18.75
CA GLY A 213 -8.16 -2.29 -18.30
C GLY A 213 -7.83 -2.91 -16.93
N ILE A 214 -6.61 -3.46 -16.78
CA ILE A 214 -6.19 -4.09 -15.54
C ILE A 214 -6.11 -3.06 -14.39
N TYR A 215 -5.52 -1.89 -14.65
CA TYR A 215 -5.37 -0.86 -13.62
C TYR A 215 -6.72 -0.22 -13.25
N THR A 216 -7.68 -0.18 -14.17
CA THR A 216 -9.06 0.24 -13.86
C THR A 216 -9.72 -0.73 -12.88
N ALA A 217 -9.56 -2.04 -13.08
CA ALA A 217 -10.07 -3.04 -12.13
C ALA A 217 -9.41 -2.89 -10.75
N PHE A 218 -8.09 -2.68 -10.71
CA PHE A 218 -7.36 -2.36 -9.48
C PHE A 218 -7.92 -1.12 -8.79
N LEU A 219 -7.98 0.02 -9.50
CA LEU A 219 -8.43 1.28 -8.92
C LEU A 219 -9.90 1.24 -8.48
N ARG A 220 -10.74 0.49 -9.20
CA ARG A 220 -12.14 0.25 -8.82
C ARG A 220 -12.24 -0.52 -7.50
N ALA A 221 -11.41 -1.55 -7.33
CA ALA A 221 -11.36 -2.30 -6.08
C ALA A 221 -10.85 -1.42 -4.93
N ARG A 222 -9.80 -0.62 -5.18
CA ARG A 222 -9.27 0.37 -4.22
C ARG A 222 -10.32 1.40 -3.80
N PHE A 223 -11.14 1.89 -4.74
CA PHE A 223 -12.25 2.80 -4.42
C PHE A 223 -13.27 2.17 -3.46
N ALA A 224 -13.53 0.86 -3.56
CA ALA A 224 -14.43 0.17 -2.63
C ALA A 224 -13.84 -0.01 -1.22
N GLN A 225 -12.50 -0.04 -1.11
CA GLN A 225 -11.79 -0.46 0.10
C GLN A 225 -11.15 0.70 0.88
N SER A 226 -10.92 1.83 0.23
CA SER A 226 -10.15 2.95 0.80
C SER A 226 -10.93 4.25 0.79
N SER A 227 -11.17 4.80 1.98
CA SER A 227 -11.73 6.15 2.16
C SER A 227 -10.81 7.24 1.59
N HIS A 228 -9.49 7.06 1.63
CA HIS A 228 -8.55 7.99 1.00
C HIS A 228 -8.77 8.08 -0.51
N VAL A 229 -8.95 6.94 -1.19
CA VAL A 229 -9.24 6.93 -2.64
C VAL A 229 -10.57 7.60 -2.93
N GLN A 230 -11.63 7.30 -2.16
CA GLN A 230 -12.92 7.97 -2.29
C GLN A 230 -12.80 9.49 -2.11
N SER A 231 -12.08 9.94 -1.08
CA SER A 231 -11.83 11.37 -0.83
C SER A 231 -11.04 12.01 -1.96
N SER A 232 -9.98 11.37 -2.46
CA SER A 232 -9.18 11.89 -3.57
C SER A 232 -9.98 12.00 -4.86
N PHE A 233 -10.88 11.06 -5.16
CA PHE A 233 -11.82 11.19 -6.28
C PHE A 233 -12.78 12.36 -6.08
N GLY A 234 -13.36 12.52 -4.88
CA GLY A 234 -14.24 13.65 -4.58
C GLY A 234 -13.54 15.01 -4.69
N GLN A 235 -12.28 15.10 -4.24
CA GLN A 235 -11.47 16.31 -4.40
C GLN A 235 -11.14 16.59 -5.87
N LEU A 236 -10.88 15.55 -6.67
CA LEU A 236 -10.66 15.69 -8.11
C LEU A 236 -11.93 16.16 -8.82
N GLU A 237 -13.09 15.55 -8.51
CA GLU A 237 -14.40 15.95 -9.04
C GLU A 237 -14.68 17.43 -8.71
N ALA A 238 -14.54 17.84 -7.45
CA ALA A 238 -14.75 19.21 -7.03
C ALA A 238 -13.81 20.21 -7.73
N ARG A 239 -12.54 19.84 -7.96
CA ARG A 239 -11.60 20.70 -8.72
C ARG A 239 -12.03 20.87 -10.16
N ILE A 240 -12.50 19.79 -10.81
CA ILE A 240 -12.97 19.86 -12.19
C ILE A 240 -14.28 20.64 -12.28
N ASP A 241 -15.22 20.41 -11.36
CA ASP A 241 -16.47 21.17 -11.28
C ASP A 241 -16.19 22.68 -11.11
N ASN A 242 -15.25 23.06 -10.24
CA ASN A 242 -14.85 24.46 -10.06
C ASN A 242 -14.25 25.08 -11.34
N LEU A 243 -13.40 24.34 -12.05
CA LEU A 243 -12.80 24.81 -13.31
C LEU A 243 -13.86 24.98 -14.40
N ILE A 244 -14.81 24.06 -14.49
CA ILE A 244 -15.85 24.06 -15.53
C ILE A 244 -17.00 25.03 -15.19
N GLY A 245 -17.20 25.30 -13.90
CA GLY A 245 -18.14 26.30 -13.39
C GLY A 245 -17.67 27.74 -13.60
N ALA A 246 -16.38 27.97 -13.89
CA ALA A 246 -15.83 29.30 -14.08
C ALA A 246 -16.51 30.07 -15.22
N GLN A 247 -16.69 31.38 -15.01
CA GLN A 247 -17.24 32.31 -16.00
C GLN A 247 -16.30 32.35 -17.22
N GLY A 248 -16.84 32.05 -18.42
CA GLY A 248 -16.06 31.94 -19.66
C GLY A 248 -15.81 30.50 -20.14
N THR A 249 -16.17 29.48 -19.36
CA THR A 249 -16.06 28.08 -19.83
C THR A 249 -17.14 27.76 -20.88
N PRO A 250 -16.78 27.20 -22.06
CA PRO A 250 -17.74 26.82 -23.09
C PRO A 250 -18.81 25.83 -22.58
N PRO A 251 -20.10 25.97 -22.96
CA PRO A 251 -21.15 25.05 -22.53
C PRO A 251 -20.88 23.58 -22.87
N VAL A 252 -20.19 23.31 -23.98
CA VAL A 252 -19.79 21.96 -24.38
C VAL A 252 -18.90 21.27 -23.34
N ALA A 253 -18.02 22.01 -22.64
CA ALA A 253 -17.16 21.42 -21.61
C ALA A 253 -17.98 20.93 -20.41
N ARG A 254 -19.05 21.64 -20.05
CA ARG A 254 -20.02 21.21 -19.02
C ARG A 254 -20.74 19.93 -19.43
N GLN A 255 -21.28 19.90 -20.65
CA GLN A 255 -21.99 18.74 -21.18
C GLN A 255 -21.11 17.49 -21.22
N VAL A 256 -19.86 17.62 -21.69
CA VAL A 256 -18.89 16.52 -21.72
C VAL A 256 -18.61 16.02 -20.30
N TRP A 257 -18.38 16.94 -19.35
CA TRP A 257 -18.11 16.56 -17.97
C TRP A 257 -19.28 15.88 -17.27
N ASP A 258 -20.50 16.34 -17.50
CA ASP A 258 -21.70 15.68 -16.98
C ASP A 258 -21.89 14.28 -17.58
N GLY A 259 -21.56 14.11 -18.87
CA GLY A 259 -21.52 12.78 -19.52
C GLY A 259 -20.48 11.85 -18.89
N VAL A 260 -19.28 12.37 -18.60
CA VAL A 260 -18.22 11.62 -17.90
C VAL A 260 -18.67 11.21 -16.49
N LYS A 261 -19.25 12.12 -15.71
CA LYS A 261 -19.81 11.83 -14.38
C LYS A 261 -20.91 10.76 -14.47
N GLY A 262 -21.82 10.88 -15.42
CA GLY A 262 -22.89 9.91 -15.66
C GLY A 262 -22.35 8.52 -15.95
N THR A 263 -21.38 8.42 -16.87
CA THR A 263 -20.74 7.16 -17.23
C THR A 263 -19.98 6.54 -16.05
N ALA A 264 -19.24 7.35 -15.29
CA ALA A 264 -18.51 6.89 -14.11
C ALA A 264 -19.46 6.34 -13.03
N ARG A 265 -20.59 7.00 -12.79
CA ARG A 265 -21.62 6.54 -11.83
C ARG A 265 -22.30 5.25 -12.29
N GLN A 266 -22.61 5.12 -13.58
CA GLN A 266 -23.14 3.89 -14.16
C GLN A 266 -22.14 2.74 -14.04
N PHE A 267 -20.87 2.98 -14.39
CA PHE A 267 -19.79 2.01 -14.26
C PHE A 267 -19.62 1.57 -12.80
N HIS A 268 -19.59 2.51 -11.85
CA HIS A 268 -19.52 2.20 -10.42
C HIS A 268 -20.66 1.27 -9.98
N THR A 269 -21.89 1.59 -10.42
CA THR A 269 -23.11 0.84 -10.10
C THR A 269 -23.12 -0.56 -10.72
N ALA A 270 -22.61 -0.71 -11.95
CA ALA A 270 -22.53 -1.98 -12.65
C ALA A 270 -21.46 -2.92 -12.05
N THR A 271 -20.36 -2.34 -11.55
CA THR A 271 -19.21 -3.07 -11.01
C THR A 271 -19.22 -3.21 -9.48
N ASP A 272 -20.35 -2.91 -8.83
CA ASP A 272 -20.47 -3.05 -7.37
C ASP A 272 -20.56 -4.52 -6.96
N VAL A 273 -19.42 -5.06 -6.50
CA VAL A 273 -19.25 -6.45 -6.07
C VAL A 273 -20.13 -6.80 -4.87
N ASN A 274 -20.52 -5.83 -4.04
CA ASN A 274 -21.39 -6.08 -2.90
C ASN A 274 -22.76 -6.64 -3.31
N LYS A 275 -23.25 -6.30 -4.52
CA LYS A 275 -24.48 -6.85 -5.08
C LYS A 275 -24.40 -8.36 -5.33
N TYR A 276 -23.19 -8.87 -5.54
CA TYR A 276 -22.94 -10.26 -5.95
C TYR A 276 -22.35 -11.12 -4.83
N VAL A 277 -21.72 -10.50 -3.81
CA VAL A 277 -21.11 -11.21 -2.67
C VAL A 277 -22.05 -11.28 -1.46
N ASN A 278 -22.86 -10.23 -1.24
CA ASN A 278 -23.92 -10.24 -0.24
C ASN A 278 -25.24 -10.31 -1.02
N GLY A 279 -25.76 -11.52 -1.25
CA GLY A 279 -27.06 -11.70 -1.92
C GLY A 279 -28.07 -10.70 -1.37
N ALA A 280 -28.58 -9.82 -2.25
CA ALA A 280 -29.53 -8.74 -1.96
C ALA A 280 -29.44 -8.19 -0.53
N ALA A 281 -28.38 -7.44 -0.21
CA ALA A 281 -28.37 -6.64 1.01
C ALA A 281 -29.55 -5.65 0.96
N ALA A 282 -30.57 -5.91 1.79
CA ALA A 282 -31.72 -5.03 1.97
C ALA A 282 -31.25 -3.59 2.21
N PRO A 283 -31.94 -2.58 1.66
CA PRO A 283 -31.51 -1.20 1.75
C PRO A 283 -31.36 -0.80 3.22
N LYS A 284 -30.15 -0.34 3.60
CA LYS A 284 -29.94 0.30 4.90
C LYS A 284 -30.86 1.51 4.96
N LYS A 285 -31.88 1.44 5.83
CA LYS A 285 -32.66 2.61 6.21
C LYS A 285 -31.71 3.63 6.84
N THR A 286 -31.62 4.78 6.21
CA THR A 286 -31.11 6.01 6.82
C THR A 286 -32.03 6.38 7.98
N SER A 287 -31.44 6.59 9.15
CA SER A 287 -31.98 7.47 10.20
C SER A 287 -31.05 8.67 10.30
#